data_AF-A0A484Z836-F1
#
_entry.id   AF-A0A484Z836-F1
#
_cell.length_a   1.000
_cell.length_b   1.000
_cell.length_c   1.000
_cell.angle_alpha   90.00
_cell.angle_beta   90.00
_cell.angle_gamma   90.00
#
_symmetry.space_group_name_H-M   'P 1'
#
loop_
_entity.id
_entity.type
_entity.pdbx_description
1 polymer ?
#
loop_
_entity_poly.entity_id
_entity_poly.type
_entity_poly.pdbx_seq_one_letter_code
_entity_poly.pdbx_strand_id
1 'polypeptide(L)' 'MNKEKRIAILTRLRNENPHPTTELNFTSPFELLIAVLLSAQATDVSVNKATGLLYPVANTPEAMLALGVEGG' A
#
# COMPACT_ATOMS: atom_id res chain seq x y z
N MET A 1 30.00 7.25 -6.30
CA MET A 1 29.47 5.89 -6.06
C MET A 1 29.72 5.02 -7.29
N ASN A 2 30.42 3.88 -7.20
CA ASN A 2 30.73 3.00 -8.36
C ASN A 2 29.78 1.78 -8.43
N LYS A 3 29.88 0.98 -9.51
CA LYS A 3 29.02 -0.22 -9.72
C LYS A 3 29.14 -1.24 -8.59
N GLU A 4 30.37 -1.54 -8.16
CA GLU A 4 30.65 -2.51 -7.08
C GLU A 4 30.01 -2.11 -5.76
N LYS A 5 30.14 -0.85 -5.35
CA LYS A 5 29.52 -0.33 -4.12
C LYS A 5 28.00 -0.41 -4.16
N ARG A 6 27.36 -0.10 -5.30
CA ARG A 6 25.89 -0.23 -5.45
C ARG A 6 25.42 -1.67 -5.27
N ILE A 7 26.10 -2.62 -5.90
CA ILE A 7 25.78 -4.06 -5.78
C ILE A 7 25.98 -4.53 -4.34
N ALA A 8 27.07 -4.11 -3.67
CA ALA A 8 27.32 -4.47 -2.28
C ALA A 8 26.24 -3.94 -1.33
N ILE A 9 25.77 -2.70 -1.53
CA ILE A 9 24.67 -2.11 -0.73
C ILE A 9 23.38 -2.91 -0.93
N LEU A 10 22.95 -3.11 -2.17
CA LEU A 10 21.71 -3.85 -2.48
C LEU A 10 21.77 -5.30 -2.00
N THR A 11 22.93 -5.95 -2.08
CA THR A 11 23.15 -7.30 -1.56
C THR A 11 22.96 -7.35 -0.04
N ARG A 12 23.52 -6.37 0.70
CA ARG A 12 23.33 -6.30 2.15
C ARG A 12 21.88 -6.04 2.53
N LEU A 13 21.21 -5.10 1.86
CA LEU A 13 19.79 -4.80 2.10
C LEU A 13 18.90 -6.02 1.84
N ARG A 14 19.12 -6.74 0.74
CA ARG A 14 18.41 -7.99 0.43
C ARG A 14 18.69 -9.09 1.46
N ASN A 15 19.93 -9.21 1.94
CA ASN A 15 20.26 -10.23 2.93
C ASN A 15 19.63 -9.93 4.30
N GLU A 16 19.51 -8.65 4.67
CA GLU A 16 18.87 -8.21 5.91
C GLU A 16 17.34 -8.36 5.86
N ASN A 17 16.72 -7.97 4.75
CA ASN A 17 15.29 -8.16 4.50
C ASN A 17 15.10 -8.82 3.12
N PRO A 18 14.97 -10.16 3.06
CA PRO A 18 14.83 -10.90 1.80
C PRO A 18 13.54 -10.62 1.03
N HIS A 19 12.48 -10.20 1.75
CA HIS A 19 11.15 -10.00 1.21
C HIS A 19 10.55 -8.67 1.71
N PRO A 20 11.18 -7.52 1.38
CA PRO A 20 10.63 -6.24 1.79
C PRO A 20 9.30 -6.02 1.07
N THR A 21 8.31 -5.51 1.80
CA THR A 21 6.97 -5.23 1.29
C THR A 21 6.55 -3.82 1.70
N THR A 22 5.44 -3.32 1.14
CA THR A 22 4.84 -2.05 1.54
C THR A 22 4.32 -2.11 2.98
N GLU A 23 4.26 -0.96 3.65
CA GLU A 23 3.60 -0.80 4.97
C GLU A 23 2.09 -0.58 4.85
N LEU A 24 1.56 -0.47 3.62
CA LEU A 24 0.12 -0.40 3.37
C LEU A 24 -0.54 -1.76 3.61
N ASN A 25 -1.65 -1.75 4.33
CA ASN A 25 -2.45 -2.95 4.59
C ASN A 25 -3.37 -3.25 3.39
N PHE A 26 -3.27 -4.46 2.83
CA PHE A 26 -4.12 -4.94 1.76
C PHE A 26 -4.17 -6.47 1.73
N THR A 27 -5.23 -7.02 1.14
CA THR A 27 -5.44 -8.46 0.92
C THR A 27 -5.70 -8.80 -0.55
N SER A 28 -5.93 -7.79 -1.39
CA SER A 28 -6.17 -7.94 -2.82
C SER A 28 -5.43 -6.86 -3.64
N PRO A 29 -5.18 -7.10 -4.94
CA PRO A 29 -4.63 -6.07 -5.83
C PRO A 29 -5.49 -4.80 -5.90
N PHE A 30 -6.82 -4.93 -5.79
CA PHE A 30 -7.72 -3.79 -5.77
C PHE A 30 -7.56 -2.95 -4.50
N GLU A 31 -7.49 -3.60 -3.34
CA GLU A 31 -7.21 -2.89 -2.07
C GLU A 31 -5.87 -2.14 -2.17
N LEU A 32 -4.80 -2.77 -2.66
CA LEU A 32 -3.51 -2.08 -2.83
C LEU A 32 -3.61 -0.88 -3.79
N LEU A 33 -4.34 -1.01 -4.90
CA LEU A 33 -4.56 0.11 -5.83
C LEU A 33 -5.24 1.30 -5.14
N ILE A 34 -6.30 1.04 -4.36
CA ILE A 34 -7.01 2.09 -3.61
C ILE A 34 -6.10 2.69 -2.54
N ALA A 35 -5.35 1.88 -1.79
CA ALA A 35 -4.41 2.37 -0.78
C ALA A 35 -3.35 3.30 -1.42
N VAL A 36 -2.78 2.92 -2.56
CA VAL A 36 -1.80 3.74 -3.30
C VAL A 36 -2.41 5.05 -3.80
N LEU A 37 -3.66 5.05 -4.25
CA LEU A 37 -4.36 6.29 -4.63
C LEU A 37 -4.52 7.25 -3.44
N LEU A 38 -4.83 6.70 -2.26
CA LEU A 38 -4.97 7.47 -1.02
C LEU A 38 -3.63 7.94 -0.43
N SER A 39 -2.52 7.29 -0.76
CA SER A 39 -1.17 7.65 -0.28
C SER A 39 -0.66 8.99 -0.82
N ALA A 40 -1.29 9.57 -1.83
CA ALA A 40 -0.88 10.86 -2.37
C ALA A 40 -0.89 11.95 -1.28
N GLN A 41 0.30 12.45 -0.92
CA GLN A 41 0.50 13.45 0.14
C GLN A 41 -0.02 13.02 1.53
N ALA A 42 -0.10 11.71 1.78
CA ALA A 42 -0.49 11.13 3.05
C ALA A 42 0.61 10.20 3.60
N THR A 43 0.48 9.82 4.87
CA THR A 43 1.34 8.80 5.49
C THR A 43 0.70 7.43 5.41
N ASP A 44 1.49 6.35 5.35
CA ASP A 44 0.97 4.97 5.35
C ASP A 44 0.10 4.71 6.60
N VAL A 45 0.44 5.31 7.75
CA VAL A 45 -0.38 5.27 8.97
C VAL A 45 -1.76 5.90 8.77
N SER A 46 -1.85 7.07 8.14
CA SER A 46 -3.14 7.71 7.86
C SER A 46 -3.96 6.94 6.82
N VAL A 47 -3.31 6.35 5.82
CA VAL A 47 -3.99 5.52 4.81
C VAL A 47 -4.55 4.26 5.47
N ASN A 48 -3.74 3.55 6.26
CA ASN A 48 -4.16 2.34 6.98
C ASN A 48 -5.32 2.58 7.95
N LYS A 49 -5.41 3.77 8.55
CA LYS A 49 -6.56 4.17 9.38
C LYS A 49 -7.84 4.32 8.55
N ALA A 50 -7.75 4.95 7.37
CA ALA A 50 -8.89 5.13 6.48
C ALA A 50 -9.34 3.80 5.86
N THR A 51 -8.39 3.00 5.34
CA THR A 51 -8.69 1.71 4.71
C THR A 51 -9.18 0.67 5.70
N GLY A 52 -8.73 0.72 6.96
CA GLY A 52 -9.26 -0.12 8.04
C GLY A 52 -10.74 0.12 8.35
N LEU A 53 -11.29 1.29 8.00
CA LEU A 53 -12.72 1.59 8.09
C LEU A 53 -13.46 1.30 6.78
N LEU A 54 -12.82 1.60 5.65
CA LEU A 54 -13.42 1.49 4.31
C LEU A 54 -13.55 0.05 3.81
N TYR A 55 -12.50 -0.76 3.92
CA TYR A 55 -12.48 -2.10 3.34
C TYR A 55 -13.49 -3.10 3.95
N PRO A 56 -13.80 -3.05 5.26
CA PRO A 56 -14.86 -3.88 5.82
C PRO A 56 -16.25 -3.67 5.19
N VAL A 57 -16.50 -2.49 4.61
CA VAL A 57 -17.80 -2.14 4.00
C VAL A 57 -17.74 -2.07 2.47
N ALA A 58 -16.58 -1.76 1.88
CA ALA A 58 -16.39 -1.66 0.44
C ALA A 58 -14.94 -1.93 0.03
N ASN A 59 -14.61 -3.19 -0.27
CA ASN A 59 -13.28 -3.60 -0.77
C ASN A 59 -13.31 -4.24 -2.17
N THR A 60 -14.39 -4.07 -2.92
CA THR A 60 -14.51 -4.47 -4.32
C THR A 60 -14.93 -3.26 -5.17
N PRO A 61 -14.62 -3.24 -6.48
CA PRO A 61 -15.06 -2.16 -7.36
C PRO A 61 -16.56 -1.90 -7.29
N GLU A 62 -17.37 -2.97 -7.29
CA GLU A 62 -18.83 -2.91 -7.27
C GLU A 62 -19.36 -2.35 -5.93
N ALA A 63 -18.79 -2.80 -4.80
CA ALA A 63 -19.18 -2.29 -3.49
C ALA A 63 -18.77 -0.81 -3.31
N MET A 64 -17.59 -0.42 -3.81
CA MET A 64 -17.13 0.98 -3.77
C MET A 64 -18.03 1.89 -4.62
N LEU A 65 -18.44 1.41 -5.80
CA LEU A 65 -19.39 2.13 -6.65
C LEU A 65 -20.77 2.27 -5.97
N ALA A 66 -21.25 1.20 -5.32
CA ALA A 66 -22.52 1.21 -4.62
C ALA A 66 -22.52 2.11 -3.38
N LEU A 67 -21.38 2.23 -2.69
CA LEU A 67 -21.20 3.16 -1.57
C LEU A 67 -21.30 4.63 -2.00
N GLY A 68 -20.87 4.94 -3.23
CA GLY A 68 -20.92 6.29 -3.78
C GLY A 68 -19.87 7.24 -3.19
N VAL A 69 -19.76 8.44 -3.76
CA VAL A 69 -18.71 9.42 -3.42
C VAL A 69 -18.86 9.98 -2.00
N GLU A 70 -20.10 10.20 -1.57
CA GLU A 70 -20.40 10.80 -0.26
C GLU A 70 -20.40 9.78 0.89
N GLY A 71 -20.25 8.48 0.60
CA GLY A 71 -20.12 7.44 1.63
C GLY A 71 -21.43 6.84 2.17
N GLY A 72 -22.57 7.10 1.51
CA GLY A 72 -23.90 6.65 1.93
C GLY A 72 -24.57 7.57 2.95
#